data_AF-A0A811NHQ4-F1
#
_entry.id   AF-A0A811NHQ4-F1
#
_cell.length_a   1.000
_cell.length_b   1.000
_cell.length_c   1.000
_cell.angle_alpha   90.00
_cell.angle_beta   90.00
_cell.angle_gamma   90.00
#
_symmetry.space_group_name_H-M   'P 1'
#
loop_
_entity.id
_entity.type
_entity.pdbx_description
1 polymer ?
#
loop_
_entity_poly.entity_id
_entity_poly.type
_entity_poly.pdbx_seq_one_letter_code
_entity_poly.pdbx_strand_id
1 'polypeptide(L)'
;MAASASCLLVVLAALASAASAQLSSTFYDTSCPNALSTIRNGVNTALGGPSWTVVLGRRDSNASFPNQTSDLPPPTSSLQQLLSAYSKKNLDQTDMVALSGAYAYRSLAS
;
A
#
# COMPACT_ATOMS: atom_id res chain seq x y z
N MET A 1 33.82 36.41 -22.69
CA MET A 1 33.13 35.23 -23.27
C MET A 1 32.75 34.17 -22.23
N ALA A 2 32.94 34.39 -20.91
CA ALA A 2 32.68 33.40 -19.86
C ALA A 2 31.30 33.53 -19.16
N ALA A 3 30.61 34.66 -19.35
CA ALA A 3 29.31 34.92 -18.72
C ALA A 3 28.16 34.08 -19.33
N SER A 4 28.22 33.79 -20.63
CA SER A 4 27.16 33.02 -21.33
C SER A 4 27.14 31.53 -20.95
N ALA A 5 28.31 30.93 -20.73
CA ALA A 5 28.43 29.53 -20.32
C ALA A 5 27.95 29.30 -18.87
N SER A 6 28.16 30.27 -17.99
CA SER A 6 27.72 30.19 -16.59
C SER A 6 26.20 30.26 -16.45
N CYS A 7 25.53 31.10 -17.25
CA CYS A 7 24.06 31.17 -17.28
C CYS A 7 23.44 29.86 -17.81
N LEU A 8 24.06 29.23 -18.81
CA LEU A 8 23.56 27.97 -19.40
C LEU A 8 23.59 26.82 -18.37
N LEU A 9 24.62 26.76 -17.53
CA LEU A 9 24.76 25.74 -16.48
C LEU A 9 23.73 25.91 -15.35
N VAL A 10 23.42 27.15 -14.96
CA VAL A 10 22.40 27.43 -13.94
C VAL A 10 21.00 27.06 -14.45
N VAL A 11 20.71 27.34 -15.72
CA VAL A 11 19.44 26.95 -16.36
C VAL A 11 19.34 25.43 -16.47
N LEU A 12 20.39 24.73 -16.89
CA LEU A 12 20.37 23.26 -16.95
C LEU A 12 20.18 22.61 -15.57
N ALA A 13 20.82 23.14 -14.53
CA ALA A 13 20.66 22.65 -13.16
C ALA A 13 19.26 22.90 -12.58
N ALA A 14 18.62 24.01 -12.97
CA ALA A 14 17.24 24.33 -12.59
C ALA A 14 16.19 23.45 -13.31
N LEU A 15 16.46 23.02 -14.56
CA LEU A 15 15.57 22.07 -15.25
C LEU A 15 15.69 20.63 -14.71
N ALA A 16 16.84 20.25 -14.14
CA ALA A 16 17.04 18.94 -13.54
C ALA A 16 16.29 18.75 -12.19
N SER A 17 15.80 19.82 -11.57
CA SER A 17 15.13 19.81 -10.27
C SER A 17 13.59 19.75 -10.35
N ALA A 18 13.01 19.67 -11.56
CA ALA A 18 11.56 19.55 -11.74
C ALA A 18 11.01 18.12 -11.70
N ALA A 19 11.84 17.09 -11.47
CA ALA A 19 11.38 15.70 -11.33
C ALA A 19 10.86 15.42 -9.90
N SER A 20 9.83 16.14 -9.49
CA SER A 20 9.11 15.85 -8.24
C SER A 20 8.01 14.83 -8.49
N ALA A 21 8.36 13.54 -8.56
CA ALA A 21 7.39 12.46 -8.38
C ALA A 21 7.13 12.29 -6.87
N GLN A 22 6.52 13.30 -6.24
CA GLN A 22 6.23 13.28 -4.80
C GLN A 22 4.89 12.57 -4.56
N LEU A 23 4.92 11.47 -3.81
CA LEU A 23 3.70 10.75 -3.41
C LEU A 23 2.80 11.67 -2.58
N SER A 24 1.48 11.61 -2.79
CA SER A 24 0.49 12.42 -2.06
C SER A 24 -0.31 11.56 -1.07
N SER A 25 -0.49 12.07 0.15
CA SER A 25 -1.36 11.47 1.17
C SER A 25 -2.79 12.02 1.16
N THR A 26 -3.03 13.12 0.44
CA THR A 26 -4.31 13.87 0.44
C THR A 26 -4.94 13.89 -0.95
N PHE A 27 -4.49 13.01 -1.85
CA PHE A 27 -4.91 12.98 -3.26
C PHE A 27 -6.43 12.88 -3.41
N TYR A 28 -7.10 12.15 -2.52
CA TYR A 28 -8.55 11.93 -2.54
C TYR A 28 -9.35 12.87 -1.64
N ASP A 29 -8.72 13.79 -0.89
CA ASP A 29 -9.43 14.59 0.12
C ASP A 29 -10.51 15.48 -0.51
N THR A 30 -10.27 15.98 -1.72
CA THR A 30 -11.23 16.83 -2.44
C THR A 30 -12.17 16.04 -3.33
N SER A 31 -11.67 15.01 -4.02
CA SER A 31 -12.45 14.22 -4.99
C SER A 31 -13.34 13.17 -4.32
N CYS A 32 -12.87 12.56 -3.23
CA CYS A 32 -13.53 11.47 -2.50
C CYS A 32 -13.32 11.59 -0.99
N PRO A 33 -13.81 12.66 -0.32
CA PRO A 33 -13.54 12.94 1.11
C PRO A 33 -13.97 11.83 2.06
N ASN A 34 -14.97 11.03 1.68
CA ASN A 34 -15.55 9.96 2.50
C ASN A 34 -15.11 8.55 2.08
N ALA A 35 -14.15 8.39 1.17
CA ALA A 35 -13.75 7.07 0.69
C ALA A 35 -13.30 6.16 1.84
N LEU A 36 -12.41 6.67 2.69
CA LEU A 36 -11.83 5.91 3.80
C LEU A 36 -12.86 5.54 4.88
N SER A 37 -13.81 6.43 5.21
CA SER A 37 -14.87 6.15 6.17
C SER A 37 -15.86 5.12 5.62
N THR A 38 -16.20 5.22 4.33
CA THR A 38 -17.07 4.27 3.63
C THR A 38 -16.46 2.87 3.59
N ILE A 39 -15.18 2.75 3.23
CA ILE A 39 -14.46 1.46 3.21
C ILE A 39 -14.43 0.84 4.60
N ARG A 40 -14.08 1.62 5.64
CA ARG A 40 -14.08 1.12 7.02
C ARG A 40 -15.45 0.61 7.45
N ASN A 41 -16.51 1.36 7.20
CA ASN A 41 -17.86 0.94 7.56
C ASN A 41 -18.30 -0.31 6.78
N GLY A 42 -17.96 -0.40 5.49
CA GLY A 42 -18.24 -1.59 4.68
C GLY A 42 -17.54 -2.84 5.22
N VAL A 43 -16.25 -2.73 5.56
CA VAL A 43 -15.47 -3.82 6.17
C VAL A 43 -16.06 -4.22 7.52
N ASN A 44 -16.36 -3.26 8.40
CA ASN A 44 -16.94 -3.56 9.71
C ASN A 44 -18.31 -4.24 9.60
N THR A 45 -19.16 -3.77 8.69
CA THR A 45 -20.49 -4.35 8.45
C THR A 45 -20.38 -5.77 7.89
N ALA A 46 -19.45 -6.00 6.97
CA ALA A 46 -19.23 -7.32 6.37
C ALA A 46 -18.66 -8.34 7.36
N LEU A 47 -17.81 -7.89 8.29
CA LEU A 47 -17.12 -8.81 9.21
C LEU A 47 -17.90 -9.07 10.50
N GLY A 48 -18.83 -8.19 10.92
CA GLY A 48 -19.43 -8.24 12.25
C GLY A 48 -18.39 -8.26 13.39
N GLY A 49 -17.15 -7.89 13.05
CA GLY A 49 -15.96 -8.13 13.84
C GLY A 49 -15.57 -6.94 14.70
N PRO A 50 -14.47 -7.06 15.46
CA PRO A 50 -13.99 -5.96 16.31
C PRO A 50 -13.66 -4.73 15.46
N SER A 51 -13.97 -3.54 15.99
CA SER A 51 -13.51 -2.28 15.39
C SER A 51 -12.10 -1.96 15.84
N TRP A 52 -11.24 -1.55 14.91
CA TRP A 52 -9.90 -1.06 15.21
C TRP A 52 -9.67 0.35 14.66
N THR A 53 -8.77 1.09 15.29
CA THR A 53 -8.36 2.41 14.79
C THR A 53 -7.39 2.21 13.62
N VAL A 54 -7.72 2.78 12.46
CA VAL A 54 -6.84 2.75 11.27
C VAL A 54 -5.89 3.93 11.30
N VAL A 55 -4.58 3.65 11.34
CA VAL A 55 -3.53 4.68 11.23
C VAL A 55 -3.48 5.19 9.79
N LEU A 56 -3.56 6.52 9.63
CA LEU A 56 -3.57 7.20 8.33
C LEU A 56 -2.20 7.75 7.95
N GLY A 57 -2.04 8.17 6.69
CA GLY A 57 -0.79 8.72 6.16
C GLY A 57 -0.07 7.83 5.13
N ARG A 58 -0.64 6.66 4.78
CA ARG A 58 -0.18 5.90 3.60
C ARG A 58 -0.41 6.73 2.34
N ARG A 59 0.62 6.82 1.49
CA ARG A 59 0.60 7.57 0.24
C ARG A 59 0.41 6.63 -0.93
N ASP A 60 -0.30 7.09 -1.96
CA ASP A 60 -0.52 6.28 -3.15
C ASP A 60 0.74 6.19 -4.01
N SER A 61 1.04 4.99 -4.49
CA SER A 61 2.14 4.73 -5.43
C SER A 61 1.87 5.40 -6.79
N ASN A 62 2.91 5.94 -7.42
CA ASN A 62 2.81 6.51 -8.78
C ASN A 62 2.87 5.45 -9.91
N ALA A 63 2.96 4.16 -9.55
CA ALA A 63 3.05 3.06 -10.49
C ALA A 63 2.37 1.81 -9.92
N SER A 64 1.85 0.99 -10.83
CA SER A 64 1.29 -0.33 -10.53
C SER A 64 2.25 -1.44 -10.94
N PHE A 65 2.24 -2.56 -10.20
CA PHE A 65 3.14 -3.70 -10.41
C PHE A 65 2.33 -5.00 -10.60
N PRO A 66 1.67 -5.19 -11.75
CA PRO A 66 0.72 -6.29 -11.96
C PRO A 66 1.34 -7.69 -11.89
N ASN A 67 2.65 -7.81 -12.15
CA ASN A 67 3.36 -9.09 -12.17
C ASN A 67 4.16 -9.37 -10.88
N GLN A 68 3.97 -8.57 -9.82
CA GLN A 68 4.71 -8.70 -8.57
C GLN A 68 4.01 -9.69 -7.62
N THR A 69 3.93 -10.96 -8.04
CA THR A 69 3.22 -12.02 -7.30
C THR A 69 4.15 -12.93 -6.48
N SER A 70 5.48 -12.72 -6.55
CA SER A 70 6.47 -13.54 -5.84
C SER A 70 6.35 -13.50 -4.31
N ASP A 71 5.70 -12.47 -3.78
CA ASP A 71 5.46 -12.28 -2.36
C ASP A 71 4.15 -12.94 -1.86
N LEU A 72 3.33 -13.47 -2.76
CA LEU A 72 2.07 -14.11 -2.43
C LEU A 72 2.26 -15.63 -2.31
N PRO A 73 2.03 -16.24 -1.13
CA PRO A 73 2.08 -17.69 -1.01
C PRO A 73 0.89 -18.34 -1.75
N PRO A 74 1.10 -19.35 -2.61
CA PRO A 74 0.01 -20.12 -3.21
C PRO A 74 -0.80 -20.91 -2.16
N PRO A 75 -2.05 -21.30 -2.47
CA PRO A 75 -2.89 -22.07 -1.55
C PRO A 75 -2.34 -23.47 -1.23
N THR A 76 -1.36 -23.94 -2.01
CA THR A 76 -0.67 -25.23 -1.83
C THR A 76 0.62 -25.12 -1.01
N SER A 77 0.98 -23.93 -0.52
CA SER A 77 2.20 -23.73 0.28
C SER A 77 2.20 -24.57 1.56
N SER A 78 3.36 -25.12 1.91
CA SER A 78 3.56 -25.77 3.21
C SER A 78 3.59 -24.76 4.35
N LEU A 79 3.40 -25.22 5.58
CA LEU A 79 3.46 -24.37 6.78
C LEU A 79 4.77 -23.57 6.85
N GLN A 80 5.92 -24.20 6.57
CA GLN A 80 7.22 -23.54 6.63
C GLN A 80 7.37 -22.44 5.57
N GLN A 81 6.77 -22.65 4.38
CA GLN A 81 6.75 -21.64 3.33
C GLN A 81 5.86 -20.45 3.70
N LEU A 82 4.71 -20.71 4.34
CA LEU A 82 3.83 -19.67 4.86
C LEU A 82 4.53 -18.84 5.93
N LEU A 83 5.15 -19.48 6.93
CA LEU A 83 5.90 -18.77 7.97
C LEU A 83 7.03 -17.92 7.38
N SER A 84 7.74 -18.43 6.38
CA SER A 84 8.79 -17.69 5.67
C SER A 84 8.23 -16.49 4.89
N ALA A 85 7.09 -16.63 4.24
CA ALA A 85 6.44 -15.56 3.48
C ALA A 85 5.95 -14.42 4.39
N TYR A 86 5.33 -14.77 5.53
CA TYR A 86 4.87 -13.78 6.53
C TYR A 86 6.05 -13.10 7.23
N SER A 87 7.10 -13.85 7.58
CA SER A 87 8.32 -13.30 8.17
C SER A 87 9.00 -12.26 7.27
N LYS A 88 9.01 -12.46 5.93
CA LYS A 88 9.49 -11.45 4.97
C LYS A 88 8.71 -10.12 5.02
N LYS A 89 7.50 -10.13 5.57
CA LYS A 89 6.66 -8.95 5.78
C LYS A 89 6.70 -8.44 7.22
N ASN A 90 7.61 -8.94 8.04
CA ASN A 90 7.71 -8.67 9.48
C ASN A 90 6.45 -9.06 10.25
N LEU A 91 5.77 -10.13 9.81
CA LEU A 91 4.63 -10.73 10.48
C LEU A 91 5.05 -12.05 11.12
N ASP A 92 4.51 -12.35 12.30
CA ASP A 92 4.83 -13.57 13.03
C ASP A 92 3.81 -14.70 12.76
N GLN A 93 3.97 -15.82 13.48
CA GLN A 93 3.06 -16.96 13.37
C GLN A 93 1.63 -16.61 13.86
N THR A 94 1.52 -15.75 14.87
CA THR A 94 0.24 -15.30 15.42
C THR A 94 -0.52 -14.48 14.38
N ASP A 95 0.18 -13.56 13.71
CA ASP A 95 -0.36 -12.75 12.62
C ASP A 95 -0.84 -13.63 11.47
N MET A 96 -0.06 -14.64 11.09
CA MET A 96 -0.42 -15.59 10.04
C MET A 96 -1.72 -16.34 10.36
N VAL A 97 -1.84 -16.89 11.58
CA VAL A 97 -3.06 -17.58 12.00
C VAL A 97 -4.25 -16.62 12.06
N ALA A 98 -4.07 -15.43 12.64
CA ALA A 98 -5.13 -14.43 12.74
C ALA A 98 -5.65 -14.00 11.35
N LEU A 99 -4.73 -13.74 10.40
CA LEU A 99 -5.07 -13.33 9.03
C LEU A 99 -5.68 -14.47 8.21
N SER A 100 -5.31 -15.73 8.49
CA SER A 100 -5.92 -16.90 7.84
C SER A 100 -7.41 -17.07 8.18
N GLY A 101 -7.87 -16.52 9.32
CA GLY A 101 -9.28 -16.49 9.71
C GLY A 101 -10.20 -15.75 8.72
N ALA A 102 -9.63 -14.92 7.83
CA ALA A 102 -10.36 -14.34 6.70
C ALA A 102 -11.02 -15.39 5.79
N TYR A 103 -10.46 -16.60 5.68
CA TYR A 103 -11.10 -17.61 4.85
C TYR A 103 -12.44 -18.10 5.43
N ALA A 104 -12.60 -18.09 6.76
CA ALA A 104 -13.79 -18.58 7.44
C ALA A 104 -15.02 -17.69 7.23
N TYR A 105 -14.87 -16.38 6.98
CA TYR A 105 -16.03 -15.51 6.74
C TYR A 105 -16.69 -15.78 5.39
N ARG A 106 -15.91 -16.16 4.36
CA ARG A 106 -16.44 -16.36 3.00
C ARG A 106 -17.46 -17.50 2.94
N SER A 107 -17.35 -18.50 3.80
CA SER A 107 -18.30 -19.62 3.87
C SER A 107 -19.56 -19.34 4.68
N LEU A 108 -19.60 -18.26 5.48
CA LEU A 108 -20.76 -17.90 6.30
C LEU A 108 -21.66 -16.84 5.64
N ALA A 109 -21.18 -16.20 4.58
CA ALA A 109 -21.90 -15.16 3.82
C ALA A 109 -22.54 -15.69 2.51
N SER A 110 -22.59 -17.01 2.33
CA SER A 110 -23.24 -17.73 1.22
C SER A 110 -24.35 -18.63 1.74
#